data_AF-A0A0E0HC67-F1
#
_entry.id   AF-A0A0E0HC67-F1
#
_cell.length_a   1.000
_cell.length_b   1.000
_cell.length_c   1.000
_cell.angle_alpha   90.00
_cell.angle_beta   90.00
_cell.angle_gamma   90.00
#
_symmetry.space_group_name_H-M   'P 1'
#
loop_
_entity.id
_entity.type
_entity.pdbx_description
1 polymer ?
#
loop_
_entity_poly.entity_id
_entity_poly.type
_entity_poly.pdbx_seq_one_letter_code
_entity_poly.pdbx_strand_id
1 'polypeptide(L)'
;MMDSMGLPFSSINFRASALNVNNQSKMDCFPLASREVICTDQSGRAFLVNADTCEVGTMPSLHKPKSMPLSVFVVRSHDGYGSSLFVMERIPKPELGFNSDQLEAFVYRKSTLSSYRKAWHCHQLPPPPFVCEPKHCHSYCCSPDLEISSYAVLGGGSHICLSVNGIGTYCLETASHSWSQVGKVDTAIPW
;
A
#
# COMPACT_ATOMS: atom_id res chain seq x y z
N MET A 1 17.50 9.83 46.84
CA MET A 1 16.30 9.99 45.99
C MET A 1 16.59 9.21 44.72
N MET A 2 15.83 8.14 44.46
CA MET A 2 16.01 7.28 43.28
C MET A 2 14.92 7.64 42.28
N ASP A 3 15.33 8.13 41.12
CA ASP A 3 14.43 8.45 40.02
C ASP A 3 13.87 7.15 39.44
N SER A 4 12.62 6.86 39.80
CA SER A 4 11.84 5.79 39.19
C SER A 4 11.47 6.22 37.76
N MET A 5 12.28 5.82 36.79
CA MET A 5 11.92 5.90 35.37
C MET A 5 10.77 4.91 35.10
N GLY A 6 9.53 5.39 35.24
CA GLY A 6 8.34 4.61 34.90
C GLY A 6 8.38 4.25 33.42
N LEU A 7 8.39 2.95 33.12
CA LEU A 7 8.27 2.49 31.74
C LEU A 7 6.90 2.92 31.20
N PRO A 8 6.80 3.38 29.93
CA PRO A 8 5.52 3.74 29.34
C PRO A 8 4.58 2.54 29.34
N PHE A 9 3.26 2.81 29.33
CA PHE A 9 2.23 1.78 29.29
C PHE A 9 2.55 0.71 28.23
N SER A 10 2.62 -0.55 28.65
CA SER A 10 3.12 -1.68 27.86
C SER A 10 2.18 -2.16 26.76
N SER A 11 1.09 -1.45 26.48
CA SER A 11 0.10 -1.89 25.50
C SER A 11 -0.67 -0.71 24.91
N ILE A 12 -0.76 -0.68 23.59
CA ILE A 12 -1.70 0.14 22.83
C ILE A 12 -2.74 -0.81 22.24
N ASN A 13 -4.00 -0.63 22.61
CA ASN A 13 -5.10 -1.48 22.14
C ASN A 13 -5.93 -0.72 21.10
N PHE A 14 -5.98 -1.25 19.88
CA PHE A 14 -6.85 -0.75 18.83
C PHE A 14 -8.01 -1.72 18.65
N ARG A 15 -9.25 -1.22 18.73
CA ARG A 15 -10.45 -2.02 18.52
C ARG A 15 -11.09 -1.66 17.20
N ALA A 16 -10.93 -2.52 16.20
CA ALA A 16 -11.57 -2.36 14.91
C ALA A 16 -13.08 -2.62 15.06
N SER A 17 -13.93 -1.73 14.50
CA SER A 17 -15.40 -1.83 14.64
C SER A 17 -15.93 -3.16 14.10
N ALA A 18 -16.53 -3.99 14.96
CA ALA A 18 -17.13 -5.25 14.55
C ALA A 18 -18.49 -4.99 13.85
N LEU A 19 -18.44 -4.65 12.56
CA LEU A 19 -19.65 -4.47 11.72
C LEU A 19 -19.85 -5.61 10.71
N ASN A 20 -18.98 -6.63 10.70
CA ASN A 20 -19.09 -7.73 9.74
C ASN A 20 -19.59 -9.01 10.43
N VAL A 21 -20.48 -9.73 9.74
CA VAL A 21 -21.22 -10.92 10.23
C VAL A 21 -20.29 -12.08 10.65
N ASN A 22 -19.00 -11.98 10.34
CA ASN A 22 -17.97 -12.98 10.61
C ASN A 22 -17.03 -12.67 11.80
N ASN A 23 -17.31 -11.66 12.64
CA ASN A 23 -16.59 -11.35 13.90
C ASN A 23 -15.06 -11.11 13.82
N GLN A 24 -14.46 -11.03 12.64
CA GLN A 24 -13.02 -10.75 12.53
C GLN A 24 -12.76 -9.25 12.46
N SER A 25 -12.46 -8.67 13.63
CA SER A 25 -11.88 -7.33 13.77
C SER A 25 -10.44 -7.40 13.26
N LYS A 26 -10.26 -7.18 11.95
CA LYS A 26 -8.93 -7.20 11.30
C LYS A 26 -8.38 -5.79 11.18
N MET A 27 -7.12 -5.64 11.54
CA MET A 27 -6.32 -4.45 11.24
C MET A 27 -5.11 -4.86 10.43
N ASP A 28 -4.84 -4.13 9.36
CA ASP A 28 -3.64 -4.27 8.55
C ASP A 28 -2.63 -3.20 8.96
N CYS A 29 -1.36 -3.57 9.11
CA CYS A 29 -0.30 -2.71 9.61
C CYS A 29 0.83 -2.64 8.58
N PHE A 30 1.14 -1.43 8.11
CA PHE A 30 2.10 -1.17 7.04
C PHE A 30 3.30 -0.42 7.60
N PRO A 31 4.48 -1.06 7.72
CA PRO A 31 5.67 -0.43 8.28
C PRO A 31 6.24 0.63 7.32
N LEU A 32 6.70 1.74 7.90
CA LEU A 32 7.50 2.78 7.23
C LEU A 32 8.97 2.69 7.68
N ALA A 33 9.87 3.48 7.07
CA ALA A 33 11.31 3.42 7.38
C ALA A 33 11.69 3.91 8.80
N SER A 34 10.85 4.73 9.43
CA SER A 34 11.16 5.50 10.66
C SER A 34 10.45 4.96 11.90
N ARG A 35 10.27 3.63 12.02
CA ARG A 35 9.54 2.98 13.14
C ARG A 35 8.10 3.47 13.30
N GLU A 36 7.59 4.07 12.24
CA GLU A 36 6.21 4.46 12.10
C GLU A 36 5.46 3.34 11.38
N VAL A 37 4.21 3.15 11.77
CA VAL A 37 3.33 2.13 11.18
C VAL A 37 2.01 2.79 10.83
N ILE A 38 1.59 2.66 9.58
CA ILE A 38 0.22 3.01 9.17
C ILE A 38 -0.66 1.80 9.43
N CYS A 39 -1.70 1.96 10.23
CA CYS A 39 -2.65 0.91 10.51
C CYS A 39 -3.98 1.25 9.85
N THR A 40 -4.63 0.27 9.21
CA THR A 40 -5.97 0.40 8.63
C THR A 40 -6.92 -0.62 9.20
N ASP A 41 -8.14 -0.21 9.55
CA ASP A 41 -9.19 -1.12 9.99
C ASP A 41 -9.98 -1.74 8.82
N GLN A 42 -10.92 -2.64 9.13
CA GLN A 42 -11.78 -3.30 8.13
C GLN A 42 -12.70 -2.35 7.35
N SER A 43 -12.80 -1.08 7.75
CA SER A 43 -13.55 -0.04 7.05
C SER A 43 -12.63 0.89 6.24
N GLY A 44 -11.33 0.60 6.18
CA GLY A 44 -10.33 1.39 5.48
C GLY A 44 -9.87 2.63 6.23
N ARG A 45 -10.35 2.86 7.46
CA ARG A 45 -9.93 4.01 8.27
C ARG A 45 -8.50 3.81 8.72
N ALA A 46 -7.67 4.80 8.48
CA ALA A 46 -6.25 4.73 8.76
C ALA A 46 -5.86 5.60 9.97
N PHE A 47 -4.77 5.24 10.63
CA PHE A 47 -4.05 6.07 11.59
C PHE A 47 -2.56 5.76 11.54
N LEU A 48 -1.73 6.72 11.91
CA LEU A 48 -0.28 6.59 11.97
C LEU A 48 0.13 6.37 13.42
N VAL A 49 0.96 5.37 13.69
CA VAL A 49 1.53 5.14 15.03
C VAL A 49 3.03 5.32 14.95
N ASN A 50 3.58 6.19 15.79
CA ASN A 50 5.02 6.25 16.02
C ASN A 50 5.37 5.34 17.21
N ALA A 51 6.15 4.29 16.96
CA ALA A 51 6.48 3.31 17.99
C ALA A 51 7.45 3.84 19.07
N ASP A 52 8.25 4.87 18.76
CA ASP A 52 9.21 5.42 19.71
C ASP A 52 8.55 6.45 20.65
N THR A 53 7.62 7.27 20.15
CA THR A 53 6.93 8.30 20.96
C THR A 53 5.59 7.85 21.50
N CYS A 54 5.07 6.69 21.06
CA CYS A 54 3.71 6.23 21.31
C CYS A 54 2.62 7.24 20.85
N GLU A 55 2.97 8.14 19.92
CA GLU A 55 2.02 9.10 19.37
C GLU A 55 1.17 8.48 18.26
N VAL A 56 -0.10 8.90 18.21
CA VAL A 56 -1.05 8.47 17.18
C VAL A 56 -1.48 9.69 16.37
N GLY A 57 -1.19 9.65 15.08
CA GLY A 57 -1.56 10.68 14.10
C GLY A 57 -2.81 10.31 13.29
N THR A 58 -3.54 11.32 12.84
CA THR A 58 -4.65 11.14 11.90
C THR A 58 -4.13 10.83 10.50
N MET A 59 -4.84 9.95 9.79
CA MET A 59 -4.54 9.60 8.40
C MET A 59 -5.82 9.67 7.57
N PRO A 60 -5.73 9.97 6.26
CA PRO A 60 -6.85 9.76 5.35
C PRO A 60 -7.22 8.28 5.30
N SER A 61 -8.49 7.96 5.09
CA SER A 61 -8.92 6.57 4.88
C SER A 61 -8.52 6.08 3.49
N LEU A 62 -8.36 4.77 3.35
CA LEU A 62 -8.46 4.10 2.06
C LEU A 62 -9.86 4.31 1.49
N HIS A 63 -9.96 4.41 0.16
CA HIS A 63 -11.23 4.50 -0.55
C HIS A 63 -12.02 3.19 -0.40
N LYS A 64 -11.31 2.07 -0.24
CA LYS A 64 -11.89 0.77 0.04
C LYS A 64 -10.96 -0.11 0.89
N PRO A 65 -11.52 -0.92 1.82
CA PRO A 65 -10.75 -1.94 2.51
C PRO A 65 -10.09 -2.93 1.54
N LYS A 66 -8.84 -3.32 1.83
CA LYS A 66 -8.08 -4.26 0.98
C LYS A 66 -8.11 -5.66 1.56
N SER A 67 -8.39 -6.67 0.72
CA SER A 67 -8.23 -8.06 1.11
C SER A 67 -6.78 -8.50 0.91
N MET A 68 -6.16 -9.07 1.96
CA MET A 68 -4.74 -9.49 1.96
C MET A 68 -3.80 -8.45 1.31
N PRO A 69 -3.69 -7.25 1.88
CA PRO A 69 -2.96 -6.16 1.24
C PRO A 69 -1.46 -6.46 1.12
N LEU A 70 -0.91 -6.11 -0.04
CA LEU A 70 0.50 -5.88 -0.28
C LEU A 70 0.77 -4.38 -0.10
N SER A 71 1.81 -4.02 0.66
CA SER A 71 2.23 -2.63 0.82
C SER A 71 3.71 -2.43 0.50
N VAL A 72 4.02 -1.36 -0.22
CA VAL A 72 5.40 -1.01 -0.60
C VAL A 72 5.67 0.45 -0.20
N PHE A 73 6.62 0.64 0.72
CA PHE A 73 7.03 1.97 1.16
C PHE A 73 8.21 2.47 0.33
N VAL A 74 8.12 3.72 -0.13
CA VAL A 74 9.13 4.36 -0.95
C VAL A 74 9.49 5.71 -0.36
N VAL A 75 10.78 5.89 -0.05
CA VAL A 75 11.34 7.18 0.36
C VAL A 75 11.94 7.85 -0.87
N ARG A 76 11.52 9.08 -1.17
CA ARG A 76 12.12 9.90 -2.23
C ARG A 76 12.92 11.03 -1.58
N SER A 77 14.22 11.07 -1.83
CA SER A 77 15.15 12.00 -1.16
C SER A 77 15.36 13.33 -1.91
N HIS A 78 14.99 13.44 -3.19
CA HIS A 78 15.52 14.52 -4.05
C HIS A 78 14.52 15.55 -4.63
N ASP A 79 13.20 15.33 -4.60
CA ASP A 79 12.31 16.04 -5.53
C ASP A 79 11.21 16.89 -4.85
N GLY A 80 11.30 17.11 -3.54
CA GLY A 80 10.25 17.79 -2.77
C GLY A 80 8.95 16.97 -2.58
N TYR A 81 8.79 15.87 -3.32
CA TYR A 81 7.86 14.78 -3.01
C TYR A 81 8.34 14.05 -1.77
N GLY A 82 7.49 13.96 -0.74
CA GLY A 82 7.79 13.18 0.45
C GLY A 82 7.65 11.68 0.19
N SER A 83 7.78 10.92 1.26
CA SER A 83 7.62 9.47 1.22
C SER A 83 6.21 9.06 0.85
N SER A 84 6.09 7.90 0.20
CA SER A 84 4.83 7.33 -0.25
C SER A 84 4.72 5.87 0.19
N LEU A 85 3.53 5.46 0.64
CA LEU A 85 3.18 4.07 0.87
C LEU A 85 2.14 3.65 -0.17
N PHE A 86 2.48 2.68 -1.02
CA PHE A 86 1.57 2.09 -1.99
C PHE A 86 0.91 0.87 -1.38
N VAL A 87 -0.39 0.72 -1.55
CA VAL A 87 -1.19 -0.37 -0.99
C VAL A 87 -2.12 -0.93 -2.07
N MET A 88 -2.12 -2.25 -2.23
CA MET A 88 -3.01 -2.95 -3.15
C MET A 88 -3.35 -4.36 -2.66
N GLU A 89 -4.32 -5.02 -3.27
CA GLU A 89 -4.58 -6.44 -2.99
C GLU A 89 -3.43 -7.31 -3.52
N ARG A 90 -3.00 -8.32 -2.76
CA ARG A 90 -1.98 -9.27 -3.24
C ARG A 90 -2.48 -10.11 -4.42
N ILE A 91 -3.78 -10.35 -4.46
CA ILE A 91 -4.50 -11.02 -5.55
C ILE A 91 -5.51 -10.00 -6.09
N PRO A 92 -5.10 -9.16 -7.05
CA PRO A 92 -6.00 -8.17 -7.63
C PRO A 92 -7.18 -8.82 -8.31
N LYS A 93 -8.35 -8.18 -8.24
CA LYS A 93 -9.53 -8.64 -8.99
C LYS A 93 -9.51 -8.05 -10.39
N PRO A 94 -9.58 -8.85 -11.47
CA PRO A 94 -9.78 -8.28 -12.79
C PRO A 94 -11.00 -7.37 -12.87
N GLU A 95 -10.79 -6.23 -13.50
CA GLU A 95 -11.75 -5.14 -13.58
C GLU A 95 -11.96 -4.73 -15.03
N LEU A 96 -13.24 -4.64 -15.43
CA LEU A 96 -13.66 -4.12 -16.71
C LEU A 96 -13.99 -2.63 -16.55
N GLY A 97 -12.98 -1.77 -16.36
CA GLY A 97 -13.23 -0.33 -16.20
C GLY A 97 -12.00 0.53 -15.93
N PHE A 98 -12.20 1.85 -16.02
CA PHE A 98 -11.15 2.87 -15.80
C PHE A 98 -11.05 3.34 -14.34
N ASN A 99 -12.07 3.11 -13.52
CA ASN A 99 -12.10 3.51 -12.11
C ASN A 99 -11.79 2.30 -11.24
N SER A 100 -10.50 2.08 -11.02
CA SER A 100 -10.03 1.01 -10.17
C SER A 100 -9.81 1.48 -8.74
N ASP A 101 -10.23 0.64 -7.80
CA ASP A 101 -9.87 0.77 -6.40
C ASP A 101 -8.81 -0.25 -6.00
N GLN A 102 -8.07 -0.84 -6.95
CA GLN A 102 -7.04 -1.84 -6.67
C GLN A 102 -5.81 -1.22 -6.01
N LEU A 103 -5.25 -0.16 -6.61
CA LEU A 103 -4.02 0.48 -6.15
C LEU A 103 -4.31 1.85 -5.53
N GLU A 104 -3.84 2.04 -4.30
CA GLU A 104 -3.89 3.33 -3.61
C GLU A 104 -2.52 3.71 -3.09
N ALA A 105 -2.27 5.00 -2.93
CA ALA A 105 -1.06 5.53 -2.34
C ALA A 105 -1.36 6.55 -1.25
N PHE A 106 -0.75 6.36 -0.08
CA PHE A 106 -0.58 7.40 0.92
C PHE A 106 0.65 8.22 0.57
N VAL A 107 0.50 9.50 0.29
CA VAL A 107 1.59 10.40 -0.10
C VAL A 107 1.72 11.52 0.92
N TYR A 108 2.90 11.65 1.52
CA TYR A 108 3.18 12.74 2.46
C TYR A 108 3.65 13.98 1.70
N ARG A 109 2.75 14.94 1.49
CA ARG A 109 3.05 16.15 0.70
C ARG A 109 2.29 17.37 1.19
N LYS A 110 2.59 18.53 0.61
CA LYS A 110 1.78 19.74 0.79
C LYS A 110 0.50 19.59 -0.04
N SER A 111 -0.64 19.87 0.56
CA SER A 111 -1.96 19.82 -0.11
C SER A 111 -2.05 20.78 -1.30
N THR A 112 -1.48 21.98 -1.14
CA THR A 112 -1.42 23.05 -2.15
C THR A 112 -0.05 23.73 -2.13
N LEU A 113 0.30 24.44 -3.20
CA LEU A 113 1.51 25.28 -3.27
C LEU A 113 1.60 26.30 -2.13
N SER A 114 0.45 26.78 -1.63
CA SER A 114 0.35 27.73 -0.52
C SER A 114 0.39 27.09 0.88
N SER A 115 0.29 25.76 1.00
CA SER A 115 0.32 25.11 2.31
C SER A 115 1.73 25.09 2.88
N TYR A 116 1.87 25.60 4.10
CA TYR A 116 3.13 25.52 4.85
C TYR A 116 3.32 24.15 5.52
N ARG A 117 2.24 23.39 5.72
CA ARG A 117 2.26 22.09 6.39
C ARG A 117 2.06 20.96 5.39
N LYS A 118 2.86 19.90 5.56
CA LYS A 118 2.66 18.62 4.87
C LYS A 118 1.64 17.79 5.64
N ALA A 119 0.84 17.04 4.92
CA ALA A 119 -0.10 16.08 5.46
C ALA A 119 -0.07 14.81 4.61
N TRP A 120 -0.58 13.72 5.17
CA TRP A 120 -0.82 12.50 4.41
C TRP A 120 -2.07 12.65 3.56
N HIS A 121 -1.97 12.24 2.30
CA HIS A 121 -3.08 12.22 1.35
C HIS A 121 -3.23 10.81 0.79
N CYS A 122 -4.46 10.33 0.64
CA CYS A 122 -4.74 9.06 -0.02
C CYS A 122 -5.17 9.32 -1.47
N HIS A 123 -4.59 8.59 -2.42
CA HIS A 123 -4.88 8.71 -3.85
C HIS A 123 -5.15 7.34 -4.45
N GLN A 124 -6.24 7.20 -5.20
CA GLN A 124 -6.43 6.08 -6.11
C GLN A 124 -5.50 6.26 -7.31
N LEU A 125 -4.82 5.19 -7.67
CA LEU A 125 -3.88 5.15 -8.79
C LEU A 125 -4.36 4.17 -9.86
N PRO A 126 -3.89 4.30 -11.11
CA PRO A 126 -4.18 3.32 -12.14
C PRO A 126 -3.74 1.91 -11.71
N PRO A 127 -4.56 0.87 -11.94
CA PRO A 127 -4.19 -0.49 -11.62
C PRO A 127 -3.08 -0.97 -12.57
N PRO A 128 -2.33 -2.02 -12.19
CA PRO A 128 -1.44 -2.69 -13.13
C PRO A 128 -2.19 -3.17 -14.39
N PRO A 129 -1.60 -3.10 -15.59
CA PRO A 129 -2.27 -3.41 -16.85
C PRO A 129 -2.89 -4.82 -16.89
N PHE A 130 -2.23 -5.81 -16.28
CA PHE A 130 -2.71 -7.20 -16.27
C PHE A 130 -4.11 -7.37 -15.65
N VAL A 131 -4.52 -6.45 -14.77
CA VAL A 131 -5.84 -6.44 -14.12
C VAL A 131 -6.96 -6.11 -15.13
N CYS A 132 -6.67 -5.30 -16.14
CA CYS A 132 -7.63 -4.84 -17.13
C CYS A 132 -7.59 -5.65 -18.44
N GLU A 133 -6.67 -6.61 -18.56
CA GLU A 133 -6.48 -7.36 -19.80
C GLU A 133 -7.55 -8.47 -19.97
N PRO A 134 -8.35 -8.46 -21.06
CA PRO A 134 -9.46 -9.40 -21.26
C PRO A 134 -9.06 -10.88 -21.25
N LYS A 135 -7.80 -11.18 -21.62
CA LYS A 135 -7.25 -12.55 -21.64
C LYS A 135 -7.21 -13.17 -20.24
N HIS A 136 -7.07 -12.35 -19.20
CA HIS A 136 -7.06 -12.81 -17.80
C HIS A 136 -8.48 -12.85 -17.22
N CYS A 137 -9.43 -12.06 -17.76
CA CYS A 137 -10.84 -12.07 -17.33
C CYS A 137 -11.57 -13.39 -17.67
N HIS A 138 -11.26 -14.05 -18.79
CA HIS A 138 -11.87 -15.32 -19.17
C HIS A 138 -11.38 -16.54 -18.35
N SER A 139 -10.25 -16.39 -17.65
CA SER A 139 -9.61 -17.47 -16.89
C SER A 139 -10.08 -17.53 -15.42
N TYR A 140 -11.06 -16.71 -15.05
CA TYR A 140 -11.55 -16.59 -13.67
C TYR A 140 -12.24 -17.85 -13.13
N CYS A 141 -12.74 -18.73 -14.01
CA CYS A 141 -13.27 -20.03 -13.60
C CYS A 141 -12.16 -21.08 -13.34
N CYS A 142 -10.88 -20.81 -13.69
CA CYS A 142 -9.83 -21.82 -13.69
C CYS A 142 -8.40 -21.37 -13.28
N SER A 143 -8.13 -20.12 -12.92
CA SER A 143 -6.74 -19.69 -12.60
C SER A 143 -6.58 -19.00 -11.23
N PRO A 144 -6.04 -19.70 -10.23
CA PRO A 144 -5.54 -19.11 -8.98
C PRO A 144 -4.22 -18.32 -9.16
N ASP A 145 -3.77 -18.08 -10.38
CA ASP A 145 -2.39 -17.66 -10.68
C ASP A 145 -2.16 -16.14 -10.72
N LEU A 146 -3.18 -15.28 -10.54
CA LEU A 146 -3.00 -13.81 -10.58
C LEU A 146 -2.40 -13.22 -9.27
N GLU A 147 -1.70 -14.04 -8.50
CA GLU A 147 -1.04 -13.63 -7.26
C GLU A 147 0.27 -12.88 -7.57
N ILE A 148 0.44 -11.74 -6.92
CA ILE A 148 1.73 -11.05 -6.87
C ILE A 148 2.65 -11.84 -5.92
N SER A 149 3.60 -12.55 -6.52
CA SER A 149 4.52 -13.42 -5.78
C SER A 149 5.66 -12.64 -5.14
N SER A 150 6.20 -11.63 -5.82
CA SER A 150 7.28 -10.80 -5.31
C SER A 150 7.20 -9.36 -5.79
N TYR A 151 7.94 -8.48 -5.11
CA TYR A 151 8.09 -7.09 -5.49
C TYR A 151 9.49 -6.59 -5.17
N ALA A 152 9.92 -5.54 -5.88
CA ALA A 152 11.18 -4.85 -5.63
C ALA A 152 11.02 -3.34 -5.84
N VAL A 153 11.77 -2.55 -5.06
CA VAL A 153 11.89 -1.10 -5.24
C VAL A 153 13.24 -0.83 -5.92
N LEU A 154 13.20 -0.24 -7.11
CA LEU A 154 14.39 0.00 -7.94
C LEU A 154 14.71 1.48 -8.07
N GLY A 155 15.96 1.77 -8.47
CA GLY A 155 16.42 3.12 -8.81
C GLY A 155 16.15 4.14 -7.71
N GLY A 156 16.45 3.78 -6.45
CA GLY A 156 16.26 4.65 -5.29
C GLY A 156 14.81 5.03 -5.00
N GLY A 157 13.82 4.23 -5.43
CA GLY A 157 12.40 4.53 -5.25
C GLY A 157 11.71 5.10 -6.49
N SER A 158 12.42 5.25 -7.61
CA SER A 158 11.81 5.69 -8.87
C SER A 158 10.82 4.67 -9.44
N HIS A 159 11.06 3.38 -9.19
CA HIS A 159 10.23 2.30 -9.73
C HIS A 159 9.86 1.28 -8.66
N ILE A 160 8.62 0.78 -8.72
CA ILE A 160 8.18 -0.41 -7.98
C ILE A 160 7.87 -1.48 -9.00
N CYS A 161 8.55 -2.61 -8.93
CA CYS A 161 8.31 -3.73 -9.84
C CYS A 161 7.60 -4.86 -9.10
N LEU A 162 6.57 -5.43 -9.73
CA LEU A 162 5.77 -6.54 -9.24
C LEU A 162 5.95 -7.72 -10.17
N SER A 163 6.20 -8.90 -9.61
CA SER A 163 6.17 -10.17 -10.34
C SER A 163 4.84 -10.88 -10.07
N VAL A 164 4.17 -11.27 -11.14
CA VAL A 164 2.86 -11.92 -11.09
C VAL A 164 2.99 -13.32 -11.68
N ASN A 165 2.55 -14.31 -10.93
CA ASN A 165 2.64 -15.72 -11.32
C ASN A 165 1.96 -15.95 -12.67
N GLY A 166 2.64 -16.64 -13.59
CA GLY A 166 2.10 -16.97 -14.91
C GLY A 166 1.85 -15.80 -15.87
N ILE A 167 2.10 -14.54 -15.47
CA ILE A 167 1.87 -13.35 -16.31
C ILE A 167 3.20 -12.65 -16.66
N GLY A 168 4.03 -12.36 -15.67
CA GLY A 168 5.30 -11.66 -15.85
C GLY A 168 5.51 -10.51 -14.87
N THR A 169 6.41 -9.58 -15.24
CA THR A 169 6.86 -8.49 -14.36
C THR A 169 6.43 -7.13 -14.89
N TYR A 170 5.83 -6.32 -14.02
CA TYR A 170 5.34 -4.98 -14.30
C TYR A 170 5.98 -3.97 -13.37
N CYS A 171 6.41 -2.82 -13.89
CA CYS A 171 6.99 -1.75 -13.08
C CYS A 171 6.13 -0.49 -13.15
N LEU A 172 5.84 0.05 -11.97
CA LEU A 172 5.23 1.35 -11.74
C LEU A 172 6.32 2.40 -11.62
N GLU A 173 6.31 3.41 -12.48
CA GLU A 173 7.08 4.63 -12.28
C GLU A 173 6.38 5.49 -11.22
N THR A 174 7.01 5.70 -10.07
CA THR A 174 6.35 6.30 -8.90
C THR A 174 6.14 7.81 -9.03
N ALA A 175 6.75 8.48 -10.01
CA ALA A 175 6.55 9.91 -10.27
C ALA A 175 5.33 10.19 -11.17
N SER A 176 5.20 9.42 -12.26
CA SER A 176 4.11 9.55 -13.23
C SER A 176 2.89 8.67 -12.89
N HIS A 177 3.07 7.71 -11.97
CA HIS A 177 2.12 6.64 -11.67
C HIS A 177 1.72 5.83 -12.92
N SER A 178 2.66 5.68 -13.86
CA SER A 178 2.46 4.92 -15.09
C SER A 178 3.07 3.52 -14.97
N TRP A 179 2.43 2.56 -15.61
CA TRP A 179 2.85 1.16 -15.61
C TRP A 179 3.52 0.77 -16.92
N SER A 180 4.53 -0.07 -16.82
CA SER A 180 5.21 -0.70 -17.96
C SER A 180 5.41 -2.20 -17.70
N GLN A 181 5.33 -3.03 -18.75
CA GLN A 181 5.69 -4.44 -18.65
C GLN A 181 7.18 -4.60 -19.00
N VAL A 182 7.96 -5.19 -18.10
CA VAL A 182 9.42 -5.32 -18.24
C VAL A 182 9.89 -6.75 -18.42
N GLY A 183 9.07 -7.75 -18.09
CA GLY A 183 9.38 -9.17 -18.26
C GLY A 183 8.16 -9.99 -18.64
N LYS A 184 8.32 -10.91 -19.60
CA LYS A 184 7.32 -11.93 -19.95
C LYS A 184 7.54 -13.21 -19.13
N VAL A 185 6.57 -14.12 -19.14
CA VAL A 185 6.57 -15.40 -18.42
C VAL A 185 7.89 -16.18 -18.52
N ASP A 186 8.56 -16.17 -19.68
CA ASP A 186 9.86 -16.87 -19.87
C ASP A 186 11.07 -16.15 -19.27
N THR A 187 10.86 -14.96 -18.68
CA THR A 187 11.89 -14.05 -18.15
C THR A 187 11.51 -13.46 -16.79
N ALA A 188 10.53 -14.04 -16.09
CA ALA A 188 10.16 -13.59 -14.75
C ALA A 188 11.41 -13.64 -13.86
N ILE A 189 11.92 -12.47 -13.47
CA ILE A 189 13.18 -12.39 -12.73
C ILE A 189 12.88 -12.77 -11.28
N PRO A 190 13.45 -13.87 -10.76
CA PRO A 190 13.32 -14.18 -9.34
C PRO A 190 14.15 -13.16 -8.55
N TRP A 191 13.51 -12.53 -7.58
CA TRP A 191 14.13 -11.65 -6.58
C TRP A 191 13.84 -12.22 -5.20
#